data_AF-A0A927FGG2-F1
#
_entry.id   AF-A0A927FGG2-F1
#
_cell.length_a   1.000
_cell.length_b   1.000
_cell.length_c   1.000
_cell.angle_alpha   90.00
_cell.angle_beta   90.00
_cell.angle_gamma   90.00
#
_symmetry.space_group_name_H-M   'P 1'
#
loop_
_entity.id
_entity.type
_entity.pdbx_description
1 polymer ?
#
loop_
_entity_poly.entity_id
_entity_poly.type
_entity_poly.pdbx_seq_one_letter_code
_entity_poly.pdbx_strand_id
1 'polypeptide(L)'
;MAASSAQAGQYQLMLGTAQSIPIAVTVRNNETQCHLQLQVADQPPQERVLKAPHYETRLVIRPEQAGPVPVRWIGVSRRVGSEVINACPTEGQTELMASVSNERILSDWNALFAKLGPSLSACVRTALELQQVRYSWFDLRAPQSSGEDAKINASLQECESFVTRATAWGGKDPMRHPCVLASGLKTQCEGYYAEPGKSGQVITQQQAIARQLQGLAWTTGVREQPQVKAQRLKRELAEQLRLEAQAAAKLEAEARQQREEEARRVAEAKAQEEQAEAEKAREAEQKEKEEKERLEKRSWFAKTYDGLKEKAGLGGK
;
A
#
# COMPACT_ATOMS: atom_id res chain seq x y z
N MET A 1 -22.85 14.62 55.46
CA MET A 1 -22.55 13.72 54.33
C MET A 1 -22.03 14.58 53.21
N ALA A 2 -20.75 14.42 52.83
CA ALA A 2 -20.17 15.20 51.75
C ALA A 2 -20.75 14.69 50.42
N ALA A 3 -21.44 15.57 49.69
CA ALA A 3 -21.93 15.29 48.35
C ALA A 3 -20.78 14.75 47.50
N SER A 4 -20.97 13.56 46.93
CA SER A 4 -20.09 12.99 45.93
C SER A 4 -19.98 13.97 44.76
N SER A 5 -18.80 14.58 44.60
CA SER A 5 -18.50 15.48 43.48
C SER A 5 -18.64 14.71 42.18
N ALA A 6 -19.63 15.09 41.41
CA ALA A 6 -19.82 14.58 40.07
C ALA A 6 -18.82 15.14 39.09
N GLN A 7 -18.56 14.38 38.04
CA GLN A 7 -17.63 14.78 36.99
C GLN A 7 -18.37 15.01 35.68
N ALA A 8 -19.13 16.09 35.56
CA ALA A 8 -19.89 16.35 34.34
C ALA A 8 -20.07 17.84 34.04
N GLY A 9 -19.08 18.68 34.36
CA GLY A 9 -19.24 20.15 34.31
C GLY A 9 -18.41 20.90 33.27
N GLN A 10 -17.84 20.23 32.27
CA GLN A 10 -16.93 20.89 31.31
C GLN A 10 -17.42 20.85 29.86
N TYR A 11 -18.56 20.24 29.55
CA TYR A 11 -19.09 20.25 28.18
C TYR A 11 -20.04 21.43 27.95
N GLN A 12 -19.81 22.15 26.87
CA GLN A 12 -20.72 23.16 26.37
C GLN A 12 -21.62 22.56 25.28
N LEU A 13 -22.92 22.78 25.44
CA LEU A 13 -23.93 22.35 24.50
C LEU A 13 -24.17 23.42 23.43
N MET A 14 -24.52 22.98 22.22
CA MET A 14 -24.87 23.79 21.07
C MET A 14 -26.37 23.78 20.89
N LEU A 15 -26.98 24.96 20.74
CA LEU A 15 -28.42 25.07 20.54
C LEU A 15 -28.91 24.32 19.31
N GLY A 16 -30.09 23.71 19.43
CA GLY A 16 -30.78 22.98 18.36
C GLY A 16 -30.06 21.71 17.88
N THR A 17 -28.93 21.36 18.48
CA THR A 17 -28.11 20.21 18.10
C THR A 17 -28.16 19.15 19.18
N ALA A 18 -28.50 17.90 18.82
CA ALA A 18 -28.42 16.78 19.74
C ALA A 18 -26.94 16.38 19.92
N GLN A 19 -26.45 16.46 21.15
CA GLN A 19 -25.08 16.11 21.51
C GLN A 19 -25.05 14.97 22.52
N SER A 20 -24.13 14.03 22.32
CA SER A 20 -23.90 12.91 23.22
C SER A 20 -22.78 13.24 24.20
N ILE A 21 -23.13 13.54 25.45
CA ILE A 21 -22.22 13.99 26.50
C ILE A 21 -21.94 12.84 27.48
N PRO A 22 -20.66 12.54 27.79
CA PRO A 22 -20.31 11.56 28.81
C PRO A 22 -20.62 12.11 30.20
N ILE A 23 -21.26 11.27 31.02
CA ILE A 23 -21.51 11.49 32.44
C ILE A 23 -20.82 10.34 33.17
N ALA A 24 -19.79 10.68 33.94
CA ALA A 24 -19.11 9.75 34.83
C ALA A 24 -19.56 10.00 36.26
N VAL A 25 -19.86 8.92 37.00
CA VAL A 25 -20.23 8.99 38.41
C VAL A 25 -19.24 8.20 39.25
N THR A 26 -18.87 8.75 40.40
CA THR A 26 -18.03 8.04 41.35
C THR A 26 -18.87 7.04 42.13
N VAL A 27 -18.56 5.76 41.95
CA VAL A 27 -19.18 4.64 42.67
C VAL A 27 -18.18 4.13 43.72
N ARG A 28 -18.57 4.16 45.00
CA ARG A 28 -17.66 3.87 46.13
C ARG A 28 -17.64 2.41 46.59
N ASN A 29 -18.46 1.54 45.99
CA ASN A 29 -18.53 0.13 46.36
C ASN A 29 -17.75 -0.74 45.35
N ASN A 30 -17.53 -2.01 45.70
CA ASN A 30 -16.84 -2.99 44.85
C ASN A 30 -17.79 -3.65 43.82
N GLU A 31 -18.93 -3.04 43.49
CA GLU A 31 -19.88 -3.64 42.55
C GLU A 31 -19.38 -3.52 41.12
N THR A 32 -19.37 -4.62 40.36
CA THR A 32 -18.95 -4.58 38.95
C THR A 32 -19.97 -3.89 38.03
N GLN A 33 -21.22 -3.79 38.47
CA GLN A 33 -22.29 -3.08 37.79
C GLN A 33 -23.32 -2.53 38.78
N CYS A 34 -23.92 -1.39 38.45
CA CYS A 34 -24.97 -0.76 39.24
C CYS A 34 -25.93 0.03 38.34
N HIS A 35 -27.10 0.38 38.86
CA HIS A 35 -28.15 1.06 38.11
C HIS A 35 -28.33 2.52 38.54
N LEU A 36 -28.48 3.40 37.56
CA LEU A 36 -28.56 4.84 37.71
C LEU A 36 -29.76 5.40 36.94
N GLN A 37 -30.49 6.32 37.53
CA GLN A 37 -31.46 7.16 36.85
C GLN A 37 -30.87 8.56 36.68
N LEU A 38 -30.95 9.10 35.46
CA LEU A 38 -30.48 10.43 35.09
C LEU A 38 -31.66 11.28 34.63
N GLN A 39 -31.68 12.54 35.04
CA GLN A 39 -32.71 13.51 34.72
C GLN A 39 -32.08 14.75 34.10
N VAL A 40 -32.54 15.11 32.90
CA VAL A 40 -32.22 16.38 32.23
C VAL A 40 -33.48 17.23 32.25
N ALA A 41 -33.35 18.56 32.38
CA ALA A 41 -34.50 19.45 32.24
C ALA A 41 -35.24 19.19 30.91
N ASP A 42 -36.57 19.19 30.97
CA ASP A 42 -37.46 19.01 29.81
C ASP A 42 -37.32 17.68 29.05
N GLN A 43 -36.71 16.66 29.66
CA GLN A 43 -36.61 15.31 29.11
C GLN A 43 -37.16 14.26 30.08
N PRO A 44 -37.65 13.11 29.59
CA PRO A 44 -38.02 11.99 30.46
C PRO A 44 -36.79 11.44 31.20
N PRO A 45 -36.95 10.92 32.44
CA PRO A 45 -35.88 10.26 33.15
C PRO A 45 -35.28 9.11 32.32
N GLN A 46 -33.96 9.01 32.31
CA GLN A 46 -33.22 7.99 31.58
C GLN A 46 -32.57 7.02 32.55
N GLU A 47 -32.80 5.73 32.36
CA GLU A 47 -32.23 4.68 33.19
C GLU A 47 -31.04 4.01 32.50
N ARG A 48 -29.96 3.77 33.24
CA ARG A 48 -28.70 3.20 32.73
C ARG A 48 -28.09 2.21 33.72
N VAL A 49 -27.57 1.11 33.19
CA VAL A 49 -26.69 0.20 33.94
C VAL A 49 -25.25 0.63 33.65
N LEU A 50 -24.54 1.00 34.71
CA LEU A 50 -23.14 1.39 34.67
C LEU A 50 -22.25 0.21 35.04
N LYS A 51 -21.05 0.16 34.47
CA LYS A 51 -20.08 -0.92 34.71
C LYS A 51 -18.74 -0.38 35.15
N ALA A 52 -18.08 -1.13 36.02
CA ALA A 52 -16.69 -0.93 36.38
C ALA A 52 -15.77 -1.02 35.13
N PRO A 53 -14.60 -0.37 35.13
CA PRO A 53 -14.04 0.44 36.22
C PRO A 53 -14.44 1.93 36.19
N HIS A 54 -15.05 2.40 35.11
CA HIS A 54 -15.24 3.85 34.89
C HIS A 54 -16.64 4.37 35.23
N TYR A 55 -17.65 3.50 35.32
CA TYR A 55 -19.04 3.85 35.61
C TYR A 55 -19.51 5.09 34.83
N GLU A 56 -19.28 5.07 33.52
CA GLU A 56 -19.61 6.15 32.58
C GLU A 56 -20.84 5.77 31.74
N THR A 57 -21.66 6.76 31.42
CA THR A 57 -22.71 6.64 30.41
C THR A 57 -22.77 7.89 29.55
N ARG A 58 -23.48 7.82 28.42
CA ARG A 58 -23.68 8.97 27.54
C ARG A 58 -25.15 9.39 27.53
N LEU A 59 -25.39 10.68 27.73
CA LEU A 59 -26.69 11.31 27.60
C LEU A 59 -26.76 12.08 26.29
N VAL A 60 -27.86 11.92 25.56
CA VAL A 60 -28.14 12.75 24.38
C VAL A 60 -28.97 13.94 24.84
N ILE A 61 -28.42 15.13 24.70
CA ILE A 61 -29.03 16.39 25.13
C ILE A 61 -29.14 17.32 23.92
N ARG A 62 -30.32 17.93 23.74
CA ARG A 62 -30.58 18.92 22.71
C ARG A 62 -31.22 20.14 23.38
N PRO A 63 -30.44 21.18 23.70
CA PRO A 63 -31.00 22.39 24.30
C PRO A 63 -31.69 23.25 23.23
N GLU A 64 -32.88 23.72 23.54
CA GLU A 64 -33.63 24.66 22.68
C GLU A 64 -33.40 26.13 23.11
N GLN A 65 -32.85 26.37 24.29
CA GLN A 65 -32.58 27.70 24.84
C GLN A 65 -31.15 27.81 25.38
N ALA A 66 -30.56 29.00 25.28
CA ALA A 66 -29.26 29.30 25.86
C ALA A 66 -29.35 29.37 27.39
N GLY A 67 -28.26 28.99 28.06
CA GLY A 67 -28.15 29.03 29.51
C GLY A 67 -27.83 27.68 30.14
N PRO A 68 -27.92 27.59 31.48
CA PRO A 68 -27.59 26.37 32.21
C PRO A 68 -28.64 25.29 31.97
N VAL A 69 -28.18 24.08 31.64
CA VAL A 69 -28.98 22.87 31.52
C VAL A 69 -28.62 21.96 32.70
N PRO A 70 -29.49 21.86 33.71
CA PRO A 70 -29.22 21.02 34.87
C PRO A 70 -29.38 19.55 34.49
N VAL A 71 -28.41 18.74 34.93
CA VAL A 71 -28.43 17.29 34.82
C VAL A 71 -28.27 16.71 36.22
N ARG A 72 -29.21 15.88 36.64
CA ARG A 72 -29.21 15.21 37.95
C ARG A 72 -29.13 13.71 37.77
N TRP A 73 -28.57 13.01 38.75
CA TRP A 73 -28.67 11.56 38.81
C TRP A 73 -28.85 11.08 40.23
N ILE A 74 -29.44 9.89 40.33
CA ILE A 74 -29.65 9.17 41.58
C ILE A 74 -29.58 7.68 41.29
N GLY A 75 -28.92 6.93 42.18
CA GLY A 75 -28.96 5.48 42.15
C GLY A 75 -30.36 4.96 42.44
N VAL A 76 -30.88 4.09 41.58
CA VAL A 76 -32.16 3.41 41.81
C VAL A 76 -31.99 1.92 41.50
N SER A 77 -32.52 1.05 42.35
CA SER A 77 -32.48 -0.39 42.08
C SER A 77 -33.48 -0.74 40.98
N ARG A 78 -33.10 -1.65 40.08
CA ARG A 78 -33.98 -2.09 39.00
C ARG A 78 -34.06 -3.60 38.94
N ARG A 79 -35.28 -4.12 38.81
CA ARG A 79 -35.53 -5.54 38.56
C ARG A 79 -35.56 -5.81 37.06
N VAL A 80 -34.77 -6.77 36.60
CA VAL A 80 -34.74 -7.25 35.21
C VAL A 80 -35.01 -8.74 35.24
N GLY A 81 -36.27 -9.12 35.00
CA GLY A 81 -36.73 -10.50 35.17
C GLY A 81 -36.59 -10.98 36.62
N SER A 82 -35.83 -12.05 36.82
CA SER A 82 -35.51 -12.60 38.15
C SER A 82 -34.35 -11.90 38.85
N GLU A 83 -33.56 -11.11 38.14
CA GLU A 83 -32.37 -10.44 38.69
C GLU A 83 -32.70 -9.02 39.18
N VAL A 84 -31.98 -8.59 40.22
CA VAL A 84 -32.03 -7.21 40.72
C VAL A 84 -30.66 -6.60 40.52
N ILE A 85 -30.61 -5.49 39.79
CA ILE A 85 -29.42 -4.66 39.68
C ILE A 85 -29.51 -3.60 40.77
N ASN A 86 -28.51 -3.57 41.66
CA ASN A 86 -28.46 -2.63 42.77
C ASN A 86 -28.32 -1.19 42.29
N ALA A 87 -28.86 -0.25 43.07
CA ALA A 87 -28.64 1.17 42.89
C ALA A 87 -27.15 1.51 42.99
N CYS A 88 -26.65 2.37 42.08
CA CYS A 88 -25.33 2.97 42.27
C CYS A 88 -25.35 3.80 43.58
N PRO A 89 -24.42 3.64 44.53
CA PRO A 89 -24.38 4.40 45.78
C PRO A 89 -23.88 5.84 45.55
N THR A 90 -24.60 6.59 44.73
CA THR A 90 -24.25 7.94 44.28
C THR A 90 -25.49 8.74 43.93
N GLU A 91 -25.47 10.00 44.27
CA GLU A 91 -26.44 11.01 43.84
C GLU A 91 -25.68 12.31 43.56
N GLY A 92 -26.23 13.16 42.70
CA GLY A 92 -25.66 14.47 42.47
C GLY A 92 -26.27 15.20 41.28
N GLN A 93 -25.68 16.35 40.99
CA GLN A 93 -26.08 17.19 39.88
C GLN A 93 -24.88 17.92 39.26
N THR A 94 -25.02 18.28 38.00
CA THR A 94 -24.11 19.14 37.25
C THR A 94 -24.92 20.13 36.40
N GLU A 95 -24.26 21.16 35.90
CA GLU A 95 -24.83 22.10 34.94
C GLU A 95 -23.97 22.13 33.70
N LEU A 96 -24.61 21.95 32.55
CA LEU A 96 -23.99 22.11 31.23
C LEU A 96 -24.39 23.48 30.69
N MET A 97 -23.46 24.20 30.06
CA MET A 97 -23.78 25.51 29.48
C MET A 97 -24.23 25.34 28.04
N ALA A 98 -25.46 25.72 27.71
CA ALA A 98 -25.97 25.77 26.34
C ALA A 98 -25.72 27.15 25.72
N SER A 99 -25.15 27.17 24.52
CA SER A 99 -24.77 28.40 23.81
C SER A 99 -24.93 28.24 22.30
N VAL A 100 -25.01 29.37 21.61
CA VAL A 100 -25.12 29.46 20.14
C VAL A 100 -23.81 29.17 19.42
N SER A 101 -22.66 29.24 20.10
CA SER A 101 -21.34 29.09 19.49
C SER A 101 -20.31 28.46 20.44
N ASN A 102 -19.41 27.64 19.89
CA ASN A 102 -18.26 27.04 20.58
C ASN A 102 -16.91 27.67 20.19
N GLU A 103 -16.92 28.85 19.57
CA GLU A 103 -15.70 29.53 19.09
C GLU A 103 -14.64 29.71 20.19
N ARG A 104 -15.07 30.08 21.40
CA ARG A 104 -14.15 30.24 22.54
C ARG A 104 -13.46 28.92 22.91
N ILE A 105 -14.21 27.83 22.95
CA ILE A 105 -13.67 26.48 23.22
C ILE A 105 -12.66 26.09 22.16
N LEU A 106 -13.01 26.27 20.88
CA LEU A 106 -12.12 25.97 19.77
C LEU A 106 -10.85 26.83 19.82
N SER A 107 -10.98 28.11 20.19
CA SER A 107 -9.84 29.01 20.39
C SER A 107 -8.90 28.52 21.49
N ASP A 108 -9.44 28.07 22.62
CA ASP A 108 -8.64 27.57 23.74
C ASP A 108 -7.90 26.27 23.39
N TRP A 109 -8.57 25.34 22.73
CA TRP A 109 -7.93 24.13 22.22
C TRP A 109 -6.87 24.44 21.16
N ASN A 110 -7.14 25.35 20.23
CA ASN A 110 -6.16 25.75 19.23
C ASN A 110 -4.94 26.44 19.85
N ALA A 111 -5.14 27.24 20.90
CA ALA A 111 -4.05 27.84 21.67
C ALA A 111 -3.21 26.77 22.39
N LEU A 112 -3.85 25.73 22.95
CA LEU A 112 -3.13 24.58 23.51
C LEU A 112 -2.33 23.85 22.42
N PHE A 113 -2.96 23.49 21.30
CA PHE A 113 -2.29 22.77 20.20
C PHE A 113 -1.13 23.56 19.60
N ALA A 114 -1.25 24.89 19.49
CA ALA A 114 -0.16 25.74 19.02
C ALA A 114 1.07 25.67 19.95
N LYS A 115 0.87 25.59 21.27
CA LYS A 115 1.96 25.47 22.25
C LYS A 115 2.66 24.11 22.21
N LEU A 116 1.94 23.04 21.88
CA LEU A 116 2.49 21.67 21.80
C LEU A 116 3.37 21.46 20.56
N GLY A 117 3.22 22.29 19.53
CA GLY A 117 3.87 22.09 18.24
C GLY A 117 3.17 21.04 17.35
N PRO A 118 3.59 20.92 16.08
CA PRO A 118 2.83 20.18 15.07
C PRO A 118 2.76 18.67 15.33
N SER A 119 3.87 18.01 15.66
CA SER A 119 3.89 16.55 15.84
C SER A 119 3.12 16.10 17.08
N LEU A 120 3.30 16.80 18.21
CA LEU A 120 2.59 16.48 19.45
C LEU A 120 1.10 16.82 19.34
N SER A 121 0.75 17.97 18.75
CA SER A 121 -0.67 18.31 18.54
C SER A 121 -1.39 17.32 17.62
N ALA A 122 -0.73 16.85 16.56
CA ALA A 122 -1.30 15.82 15.68
C ALA A 122 -1.54 14.50 16.45
N CYS A 123 -0.57 14.04 17.25
CA CYS A 123 -0.75 12.86 18.09
C CYS A 123 -1.91 13.03 19.06
N VAL A 124 -1.97 14.16 19.78
CA VAL A 124 -2.99 14.41 20.80
C VAL A 124 -4.38 14.46 20.16
N ARG A 125 -4.56 15.09 18.99
CA ARG A 125 -5.85 15.08 18.28
C ARG A 125 -6.29 13.65 17.94
N THR A 126 -5.38 12.82 17.43
CA THR A 126 -5.68 11.40 17.15
C THR A 126 -5.98 10.61 18.42
N ALA A 127 -5.25 10.85 19.51
CA ALA A 127 -5.47 10.20 20.80
C ALA A 127 -6.85 10.55 21.39
N LEU A 128 -7.23 11.83 21.36
CA LEU A 128 -8.54 12.30 21.79
C LEU A 128 -9.66 11.67 20.95
N GLU A 129 -9.48 11.54 19.64
CA GLU A 129 -10.44 10.87 18.76
C GLU A 129 -10.59 9.37 19.10
N LEU A 130 -9.46 8.67 19.31
CA LEU A 130 -9.45 7.25 19.71
C LEU A 130 -10.13 7.03 21.06
N GLN A 131 -9.97 7.97 22.00
CA GLN A 131 -10.63 7.96 23.31
C GLN A 131 -12.04 8.56 23.27
N GLN A 132 -12.54 8.96 22.09
CA GLN A 132 -13.86 9.55 21.85
C GLN A 132 -14.13 10.84 22.65
N VAL A 133 -13.08 11.60 22.96
CA VAL A 133 -13.15 12.90 23.61
C VAL A 133 -13.53 13.96 22.57
N ARG A 134 -14.72 14.57 22.73
CA ARG A 134 -15.19 15.66 21.86
C ARG A 134 -14.62 17.01 22.31
N TYR A 135 -13.33 17.21 22.09
CA TYR A 135 -12.62 18.42 22.55
C TYR A 135 -13.24 19.72 22.02
N SER A 136 -13.87 19.71 20.84
CA SER A 136 -14.56 20.87 20.26
C SER A 136 -15.71 21.43 21.11
N TRP A 137 -16.17 20.66 22.11
CA TRP A 137 -17.24 21.04 23.04
C TRP A 137 -16.77 21.05 24.49
N PHE A 138 -15.49 20.72 24.74
CA PHE A 138 -14.94 20.57 26.08
C PHE A 138 -14.24 21.87 26.49
N ASP A 139 -14.74 22.54 27.51
CA ASP A 139 -14.18 23.76 28.07
C ASP A 139 -13.04 23.44 29.05
N LEU A 140 -11.80 23.66 28.59
CA LEU A 140 -10.58 23.50 29.39
C LEU A 140 -10.52 24.43 30.62
N ARG A 141 -11.34 25.49 30.66
CA ARG A 141 -11.35 26.49 31.75
C ARG A 141 -12.48 26.25 32.75
N ALA A 142 -13.36 25.29 32.50
CA ALA A 142 -14.44 25.02 33.41
C ALA A 142 -13.90 24.48 34.75
N PRO A 143 -14.36 25.02 35.89
CA PRO A 143 -13.79 24.72 37.20
C PRO A 143 -14.18 23.34 37.74
N GLN A 144 -15.19 22.71 37.14
CA GLN A 144 -15.64 21.37 37.49
C GLN A 144 -14.70 20.34 36.86
N SER A 145 -14.46 19.21 37.53
CA SER A 145 -13.79 18.07 36.93
C SER A 145 -14.71 17.31 35.97
N SER A 146 -14.15 16.62 34.98
CA SER A 146 -14.83 15.66 34.11
C SER A 146 -14.13 14.29 34.14
N GLY A 147 -14.88 13.22 33.89
CA GLY A 147 -14.30 11.89 33.66
C GLY A 147 -13.36 11.86 32.45
N GLU A 148 -13.48 12.86 31.56
CA GLU A 148 -12.62 13.05 30.39
C GLU A 148 -11.28 13.70 30.73
N ASP A 149 -11.13 14.36 31.89
CA ASP A 149 -9.85 14.97 32.29
C ASP A 149 -8.72 13.94 32.31
N ALA A 150 -9.00 12.73 32.84
CA ALA A 150 -8.05 11.63 32.87
C ALA A 150 -7.67 11.17 31.45
N LYS A 151 -8.63 11.13 30.52
CA LYS A 151 -8.43 10.78 29.10
C LYS A 151 -7.57 11.81 28.37
N ILE A 152 -7.83 13.10 28.62
CA ILE A 152 -7.07 14.22 28.05
C ILE A 152 -5.64 14.21 28.59
N ASN A 153 -5.45 14.08 29.91
CA ASN A 153 -4.14 14.03 30.53
C ASN A 153 -3.33 12.82 30.06
N ALA A 154 -3.94 11.65 30.00
CA ALA A 154 -3.31 10.46 29.43
C ALA A 154 -2.93 10.67 27.96
N SER A 155 -3.80 11.27 27.15
CA SER A 155 -3.50 11.60 25.75
C SER A 155 -2.28 12.52 25.62
N LEU A 156 -2.18 13.56 26.47
CA LEU A 156 -1.03 14.47 26.48
C LEU A 156 0.27 13.75 26.85
N GLN A 157 0.27 12.99 27.95
CA GLN A 157 1.45 12.28 28.47
C GLN A 157 1.94 11.18 27.54
N GLU A 158 1.02 10.34 27.04
CA GLU A 158 1.35 9.23 26.16
C GLU A 158 1.81 9.72 24.78
N CYS A 159 1.24 10.82 24.28
CA CYS A 159 1.70 11.40 23.03
C CYS A 159 3.06 12.10 23.14
N GLU A 160 3.38 12.71 24.28
CA GLU A 160 4.72 13.22 24.53
C GLU A 160 5.74 12.08 24.49
N SER A 161 5.44 10.97 25.19
CA SER A 161 6.26 9.75 25.17
C SER A 161 6.37 9.15 23.76
N PHE A 162 5.27 9.14 22.99
CA PHE A 162 5.24 8.65 21.62
C PHE A 162 6.14 9.45 20.68
N VAL A 163 6.04 10.78 20.73
CA VAL A 163 6.77 11.69 19.82
C VAL A 163 8.25 11.80 20.18
N THR A 164 8.60 11.68 21.46
CA THR A 164 10.00 11.74 21.91
C THR A 164 10.74 10.42 21.78
N ARG A 165 10.03 9.30 21.59
CA ARG A 165 10.65 7.98 21.41
C ARG A 165 11.48 7.92 20.13
N ALA A 166 12.72 7.45 20.25
CA ALA A 166 13.60 7.25 19.11
C ALA A 166 12.98 6.28 18.10
N THR A 167 12.87 6.73 16.85
CA THR A 167 12.38 5.93 15.73
C THR A 167 13.54 5.41 14.89
N ALA A 168 13.29 4.36 14.10
CA ALA A 168 14.30 3.78 13.21
C ALA A 168 14.77 4.76 12.11
N TRP A 169 13.97 5.77 11.77
CA TRP A 169 14.34 6.84 10.84
C TRP A 169 14.97 8.07 11.53
N GLY A 170 14.99 8.12 12.87
CA GLY A 170 15.51 9.24 13.63
C GLY A 170 14.84 10.56 13.26
N GLY A 171 15.63 11.62 13.09
CA GLY A 171 15.14 12.95 12.69
C GLY A 171 14.87 13.12 11.18
N LYS A 172 14.90 12.05 10.39
CA LYS A 172 14.62 12.10 8.94
C LYS A 172 13.11 12.12 8.69
N ASP A 173 12.71 12.58 7.50
CA ASP A 173 11.32 12.49 7.06
C ASP A 173 10.88 11.01 6.98
N PRO A 174 9.85 10.59 7.76
CA PRO A 174 9.35 9.23 7.73
C PRO A 174 8.72 8.85 6.39
N MET A 175 8.21 9.80 5.62
CA MET A 175 7.56 9.51 4.34
C MET A 175 8.60 9.20 3.27
N ARG A 176 9.71 9.94 3.24
CA ARG A 176 10.73 9.78 2.19
C ARG A 176 12.10 10.27 2.64
N HIS A 177 13.06 9.36 2.71
CA HIS A 177 14.46 9.73 2.97
C HIS A 177 15.45 8.82 2.24
N PRO A 178 16.65 9.33 1.89
CA PRO A 178 17.69 8.50 1.31
C PRO A 178 18.19 7.46 2.33
N CYS A 179 18.37 6.22 1.86
CA CYS A 179 18.82 5.09 2.66
C CYS A 179 19.68 4.12 1.84
N VAL A 180 20.38 3.23 2.53
CA VAL A 180 21.13 2.13 1.93
C VAL A 180 20.53 0.82 2.44
N LEU A 181 20.08 -0.04 1.55
CA LEU A 181 19.57 -1.37 1.91
C LEU A 181 20.70 -2.28 2.38
N ALA A 182 20.37 -3.39 3.05
CA ALA A 182 21.35 -4.40 3.47
C ALA A 182 22.17 -4.98 2.28
N SER A 183 21.64 -4.91 1.06
CA SER A 183 22.34 -5.27 -0.18
C SER A 183 23.37 -4.23 -0.65
N GLY A 184 23.53 -3.10 0.04
CA GLY A 184 24.38 -1.98 -0.38
C GLY A 184 23.72 -1.02 -1.39
N LEU A 185 22.49 -1.29 -1.82
CA LEU A 185 21.77 -0.46 -2.78
C LEU A 185 21.35 0.87 -2.15
N LYS A 186 21.76 2.00 -2.76
CA LYS A 186 21.26 3.34 -2.44
C LYS A 186 19.86 3.52 -3.03
N THR A 187 18.87 3.79 -2.18
CA THR A 187 17.46 3.95 -2.58
C THR A 187 16.76 4.99 -1.72
N GLN A 188 15.45 5.12 -1.89
CA GLN A 188 14.59 5.94 -1.03
C GLN A 188 13.74 5.02 -0.15
N CYS A 189 13.78 5.30 1.14
CA CYS A 189 13.05 4.56 2.14
C CYS A 189 11.93 5.41 2.76
N GLU A 190 10.99 4.69 3.35
CA GLU A 190 10.00 5.20 4.28
C GLU A 190 10.18 4.51 5.64
N GLY A 191 9.88 5.27 6.70
CA GLY A 191 9.70 4.76 8.04
C GLY A 191 8.31 4.15 8.20
N TYR A 192 8.21 3.10 9.00
CA TYR A 192 6.92 2.47 9.30
C TYR A 192 6.83 2.03 10.76
N TYR A 193 5.61 2.00 11.29
CA TYR A 193 5.30 1.40 12.58
C TYR A 193 4.95 -0.07 12.39
N ALA A 194 5.28 -0.90 13.37
CA ALA A 194 4.95 -2.32 13.34
C ALA A 194 4.60 -2.88 14.72
N GLU A 195 3.88 -4.00 14.72
CA GLU A 195 3.72 -4.81 15.91
C GLU A 195 5.02 -5.55 16.24
N PRO A 196 5.33 -5.76 17.53
CA PRO A 196 6.48 -6.55 17.94
C PRO A 196 6.27 -8.02 17.59
N GLY A 197 7.30 -8.68 17.04
CA GLY A 197 7.27 -10.10 16.72
C GLY A 197 7.94 -10.45 15.39
N LYS A 198 8.02 -11.76 15.09
CA LYS A 198 8.70 -12.27 13.89
C LYS A 198 8.05 -11.87 12.57
N SER A 199 6.72 -11.68 12.56
CA SER A 199 5.98 -11.22 11.37
C SER A 199 6.06 -9.71 11.16
N GLY A 200 6.32 -8.93 12.22
CA GLY A 200 6.52 -7.47 12.16
C GLY A 200 5.45 -6.75 11.34
N GLN A 201 4.17 -7.09 11.54
CA GLN A 201 3.08 -6.55 10.74
C GLN A 201 3.09 -5.03 10.78
N VAL A 202 3.13 -4.41 9.60
CA VAL A 202 3.14 -2.96 9.46
C VAL A 202 1.78 -2.41 9.86
N ILE A 203 1.80 -1.42 10.74
CA ILE A 203 0.61 -0.74 11.27
C ILE A 203 0.68 0.75 10.92
N THR A 204 -0.48 1.40 10.95
CA THR A 204 -0.57 2.85 10.76
C THR A 204 -0.06 3.60 12.00
N GLN A 205 0.25 4.88 11.84
CA GLN A 205 0.58 5.73 12.99
C GLN A 205 -0.57 5.79 14.01
N GLN A 206 -1.82 5.87 13.55
CA GLN A 206 -3.00 5.85 14.42
C GLN A 206 -3.09 4.56 15.24
N GLN A 207 -2.79 3.40 14.62
CA GLN A 207 -2.74 2.13 15.33
C GLN A 207 -1.59 2.09 16.35
N ALA A 208 -0.42 2.66 16.01
CA ALA A 208 0.69 2.77 16.96
C ALA A 208 0.34 3.67 18.16
N ILE A 209 -0.34 4.80 17.93
CA ILE A 209 -0.86 5.67 19.00
C ILE A 209 -1.89 4.92 19.85
N ALA A 210 -2.82 4.19 19.24
CA ALA A 210 -3.80 3.38 19.98
C ALA A 210 -3.11 2.34 20.88
N ARG A 211 -2.05 1.69 20.38
CA ARG A 211 -1.24 0.76 21.18
C ARG A 211 -0.51 1.46 22.31
N GLN A 212 0.07 2.64 22.07
CA GLN A 212 0.70 3.46 23.12
C GLN A 212 -0.30 3.76 24.25
N LEU A 213 -1.49 4.23 23.92
CA LEU A 213 -2.56 4.53 24.89
C LEU A 213 -2.99 3.30 25.72
N GLN A 214 -2.87 2.11 25.15
CA GLN A 214 -3.21 0.84 25.81
C GLN A 214 -2.02 0.21 26.55
N GLY A 215 -0.85 0.85 26.56
CA GLY A 215 0.37 0.27 27.11
C GLY A 215 0.89 -0.95 26.32
N LEU A 216 0.43 -1.13 25.09
CA LEU A 216 0.84 -2.23 24.22
C LEU A 216 2.12 -1.90 23.46
N ALA A 217 3.01 -2.88 23.36
CA ALA A 217 4.25 -2.72 22.63
C ALA A 217 4.03 -2.50 21.12
N TRP A 218 4.88 -1.64 20.55
CA TRP A 218 5.00 -1.32 19.13
C TRP A 218 6.46 -0.97 18.82
N THR A 219 6.85 -1.12 17.55
CA THR A 219 8.21 -0.88 17.06
C THR A 219 8.19 -0.02 15.80
N THR A 220 9.37 0.42 15.37
CA THR A 220 9.57 1.18 14.13
C THR A 220 10.60 0.50 13.26
N GLY A 221 10.45 0.59 11.95
CA GLY A 221 11.42 0.11 10.98
C GLY A 221 11.57 1.07 9.81
N VAL A 222 12.50 0.74 8.91
CA VAL A 222 12.75 1.46 7.66
C VAL A 222 12.71 0.44 6.52
N ARG A 223 11.99 0.74 5.44
CA ARG A 223 11.92 -0.10 4.25
C ARG A 223 12.04 0.73 2.98
N GLU A 224 12.49 0.10 1.91
CA GLU A 224 12.42 0.70 0.57
C GLU A 224 10.97 1.09 0.26
N GLN A 225 10.77 2.31 -0.25
CA GLN A 225 9.43 2.75 -0.64
C GLN A 225 8.82 1.77 -1.64
N PRO A 226 7.56 1.32 -1.45
CA PRO A 226 6.92 0.35 -2.33
C PRO A 226 6.93 0.76 -3.80
N GLN A 227 6.71 2.06 -4.09
CA GLN A 227 6.71 2.59 -5.45
C GLN A 227 8.12 2.57 -6.08
N VAL A 228 9.14 2.93 -5.32
CA VAL A 228 10.55 2.93 -5.78
C VAL A 228 11.01 1.50 -6.03
N LYS A 229 10.69 0.57 -5.10
CA LYS A 229 10.93 -0.86 -5.26
C LYS A 229 10.27 -1.41 -6.53
N ALA A 230 8.98 -1.11 -6.74
CA ALA A 230 8.26 -1.57 -7.93
C ALA A 230 8.88 -1.04 -9.23
N GLN A 231 9.27 0.23 -9.27
CA GLN A 231 9.95 0.81 -10.44
C GLN A 231 11.31 0.17 -10.70
N ARG A 232 12.08 -0.10 -9.64
CA ARG A 232 13.38 -0.78 -9.77
C ARG A 232 13.21 -2.19 -10.31
N LEU A 233 12.32 -2.98 -9.72
CA LEU A 233 12.04 -4.35 -10.18
C LEU A 233 11.58 -4.37 -11.64
N LYS A 234 10.76 -3.38 -12.05
CA LYS A 234 10.34 -3.24 -13.44
C LYS A 234 11.51 -2.95 -14.38
N ARG A 235 12.46 -2.11 -13.98
CA ARG A 235 13.68 -1.81 -14.76
C ARG A 235 14.61 -3.02 -14.85
N GLU A 236 14.80 -3.73 -13.74
CA GLU A 236 15.60 -4.96 -13.69
C GLU A 236 15.02 -6.03 -14.63
N LEU A 237 13.70 -6.23 -14.59
CA LEU A 237 13.02 -7.14 -15.50
C LEU A 237 13.13 -6.70 -16.97
N ALA A 238 12.99 -5.41 -17.25
CA ALA A 238 13.11 -4.88 -18.61
C ALA A 238 14.53 -5.06 -19.18
N GLU A 239 15.58 -4.86 -18.37
CA GLU A 239 16.95 -5.12 -18.80
C GLU A 239 17.21 -6.60 -19.02
N GLN A 240 16.70 -7.49 -18.15
CA GLN A 240 16.79 -8.94 -18.37
C GLN A 240 16.16 -9.34 -19.72
N LEU A 241 14.92 -8.89 -19.97
CA LEU A 241 14.25 -9.15 -21.24
C LEU A 241 15.00 -8.56 -22.44
N ARG A 242 15.64 -7.40 -22.29
CA ARG A 242 16.47 -6.80 -23.34
C ARG A 242 17.71 -7.63 -23.64
N LEU A 243 18.39 -8.13 -22.61
CA LEU A 243 19.57 -9.00 -22.76
C LEU A 243 19.19 -10.34 -23.40
N GLU A 244 18.06 -10.93 -22.99
CA GLU A 244 17.52 -12.15 -23.60
C GLU A 244 17.16 -11.95 -25.07
N ALA A 245 16.49 -10.83 -25.40
CA ALA A 245 16.17 -10.49 -26.79
C ALA A 245 17.43 -10.26 -27.64
N GLN A 246 18.46 -9.62 -27.08
CA GLN A 246 19.74 -9.45 -27.77
C GLN A 246 20.47 -10.78 -28.00
N ALA A 247 20.44 -11.68 -27.00
CA ALA A 247 21.01 -13.02 -27.15
C ALA A 247 20.26 -13.83 -28.21
N ALA A 248 18.92 -13.81 -28.20
CA ALA A 248 18.09 -14.48 -29.20
C ALA A 248 18.33 -13.91 -30.62
N ALA A 249 18.41 -12.59 -30.77
CA ALA A 249 18.69 -11.94 -32.05
C ALA A 249 20.07 -12.30 -32.60
N LYS A 250 21.09 -12.43 -31.74
CA LYS A 250 22.43 -12.89 -32.16
C LYS A 250 22.40 -14.34 -32.63
N LEU A 251 21.74 -15.23 -31.90
CA LEU A 251 21.59 -16.63 -32.29
C LEU A 251 20.84 -16.77 -33.62
N GLU A 252 19.80 -15.97 -33.85
CA GLU A 252 19.07 -15.98 -35.12
C GLU A 252 19.94 -15.42 -36.27
N ALA A 253 20.71 -14.37 -36.03
CA ALA A 253 21.63 -13.81 -37.01
C ALA A 253 22.74 -14.82 -37.40
N GLU A 254 23.34 -15.51 -36.42
CA GLU A 254 24.31 -16.57 -36.66
C GLU A 254 23.70 -17.73 -37.45
N ALA A 255 22.48 -18.16 -37.10
CA ALA A 255 21.78 -19.21 -37.84
C ALA A 255 21.46 -18.80 -39.29
N ARG A 256 21.11 -17.54 -39.54
CA ARG A 256 20.91 -17.01 -40.90
C ARG A 256 22.21 -16.99 -41.69
N GLN A 257 23.31 -16.53 -41.09
CA GLN A 257 24.62 -16.53 -41.75
C GLN A 257 25.06 -17.95 -42.12
N GLN A 258 24.88 -18.93 -41.24
CA GLN A 258 25.19 -20.33 -41.55
C GLN A 258 24.34 -20.86 -42.71
N ARG A 259 23.04 -20.56 -42.75
CA ARG A 259 22.16 -20.95 -43.86
C ARG A 259 22.55 -20.27 -45.18
N GLU A 260 22.93 -18.99 -45.14
CA GLU A 260 23.40 -18.27 -46.31
C GLU A 260 24.75 -18.80 -46.83
N GLU A 261 25.69 -19.11 -45.94
CA GLU A 261 26.96 -19.76 -46.31
C GLU A 261 26.74 -21.15 -46.89
N GLU A 262 25.88 -21.96 -46.30
CA GLU A 262 25.52 -23.28 -46.81
C GLU A 262 24.85 -23.17 -48.19
N ALA A 263 23.90 -22.24 -48.36
CA ALA A 263 23.26 -21.98 -49.64
C ALA A 263 24.26 -21.52 -50.71
N ARG A 264 25.24 -20.67 -50.35
CA ARG A 264 26.34 -20.29 -51.26
C ARG A 264 27.19 -21.49 -51.66
N ARG A 265 27.59 -22.34 -50.71
CA ARG A 265 28.38 -23.55 -51.00
C ARG A 265 27.63 -24.51 -51.92
N VAL A 266 26.33 -24.71 -51.69
CA VAL A 266 25.48 -25.54 -52.55
C VAL A 266 25.35 -24.94 -53.96
N ALA A 267 25.19 -23.62 -54.07
CA ALA A 267 25.12 -22.94 -55.37
C ALA A 267 26.46 -23.01 -56.13
N GLU A 268 27.59 -22.81 -55.45
CA GLU A 268 28.93 -22.94 -56.04
C GLU A 268 29.20 -24.38 -56.50
N ALA A 269 28.82 -25.39 -55.71
CA ALA A 269 28.94 -26.80 -56.10
C ALA A 269 28.11 -27.14 -57.35
N LYS A 270 26.86 -26.68 -57.40
CA LYS A 270 25.99 -26.86 -58.59
C LYS A 270 26.57 -26.17 -59.82
N ALA A 271 27.09 -24.95 -59.68
CA ALA A 271 27.70 -24.24 -60.79
C ALA A 271 28.95 -24.96 -61.33
N GLN A 272 29.76 -25.57 -60.46
CA GLN A 272 30.89 -26.41 -60.88
C GLN A 272 30.45 -27.69 -61.59
N GLU A 273 29.37 -28.32 -61.11
CA GLU A 273 28.80 -29.51 -61.74
C GLU A 273 28.25 -29.19 -63.14
N GLU A 274 27.49 -28.09 -63.28
CA GLU A 274 27.00 -27.61 -64.58
C GLU A 274 28.15 -27.25 -65.54
N GLN A 275 29.23 -26.64 -65.04
CA GLN A 275 30.43 -26.36 -65.85
C GLN A 275 31.12 -27.65 -66.31
N ALA A 276 31.25 -28.64 -65.43
CA ALA A 276 31.84 -29.93 -65.76
C ALA A 276 30.97 -30.71 -66.76
N GLU A 277 29.65 -30.65 -66.65
CA GLU A 277 28.73 -31.22 -67.64
C GLU A 277 28.81 -30.49 -68.98
N ALA A 278 28.87 -29.16 -68.98
CA ALA A 278 29.02 -28.37 -70.19
C ALA A 278 30.37 -28.65 -70.90
N GLU A 279 31.45 -28.85 -70.14
CA GLU A 279 32.76 -29.21 -70.68
C GLU A 279 32.73 -30.63 -71.29
N LYS A 280 32.14 -31.60 -70.59
CA LYS A 280 31.92 -32.96 -71.14
C LYS A 280 31.07 -32.93 -72.42
N ALA A 281 30.03 -32.11 -72.47
CA ALA A 281 29.20 -31.95 -73.65
C ALA A 281 29.99 -31.34 -74.83
N ARG A 282 30.85 -30.35 -74.58
CA ARG A 282 31.77 -29.80 -75.60
C ARG A 282 32.77 -30.84 -76.10
N GLU A 283 33.35 -31.63 -75.19
CA GLU A 283 34.28 -32.69 -75.56
C GLU A 283 33.57 -33.79 -76.39
N ALA A 284 32.32 -34.12 -76.06
CA ALA A 284 31.50 -35.05 -76.84
C ALA A 284 31.16 -34.50 -78.23
N GLU A 285 30.76 -33.23 -78.34
CA GLU A 285 30.48 -32.58 -79.63
C GLU A 285 31.75 -32.51 -80.50
N GLN A 286 32.91 -32.25 -79.88
CA GLN A 286 34.19 -32.23 -80.58
C GLN A 286 34.57 -33.63 -81.09
N LYS A 287 34.40 -34.68 -80.29
CA LYS A 287 34.58 -36.07 -80.73
C LYS A 287 33.61 -36.45 -81.86
N GLU A 288 32.36 -35.97 -81.82
CA GLU A 288 31.39 -36.21 -82.89
C GLU A 288 31.79 -35.48 -84.20
N LYS A 289 32.30 -34.25 -84.10
CA LYS A 289 32.85 -33.52 -85.26
C LYS A 289 34.08 -34.22 -85.85
N GLU A 290 35.01 -34.67 -85.01
CA GLU A 290 36.17 -35.45 -85.44
C GLU A 290 35.75 -36.78 -86.09
N GLU A 291 34.71 -37.45 -85.57
CA GLU A 291 34.17 -38.66 -86.18
C GLU A 291 33.45 -38.38 -87.51
N LYS A 292 32.68 -37.29 -87.62
CA LYS A 292 32.09 -36.84 -88.88
C LYS A 292 33.17 -36.51 -89.90
N GLU A 293 34.21 -35.78 -89.53
CA GLU A 293 35.36 -35.51 -90.42
C GLU A 293 36.08 -36.80 -90.83
N ARG A 294 36.21 -37.78 -89.92
CA ARG A 294 36.78 -39.10 -90.25
C ARG A 294 35.90 -39.86 -91.24
N LEU A 295 34.57 -39.83 -91.07
CA LEU A 295 33.61 -40.45 -91.97
C LEU A 295 33.55 -39.74 -93.33
N GLU A 296 33.62 -38.42 -93.37
CA GLU A 296 33.72 -37.62 -94.60
C GLU A 296 35.04 -37.89 -95.33
N LYS A 297 36.18 -37.98 -94.62
CA LYS A 297 37.46 -38.40 -95.21
C LYS A 297 37.39 -39.83 -95.77
N ARG A 298 36.73 -40.76 -95.08
CA ARG A 298 36.49 -42.13 -95.62
C ARG A 298 35.54 -42.13 -96.83
N SER A 299 34.50 -41.29 -96.83
CA SER A 299 33.59 -41.10 -97.95
C SER A 299 34.30 -40.50 -99.17
N TRP A 300 35.19 -39.53 -98.95
CA TRP A 300 36.05 -38.96 -99.97
C TRP A 300 37.02 -40.01 -100.53
N PHE A 301 37.68 -40.79 -99.66
CA PHE A 301 38.54 -41.91 -100.07
C PHE A 301 37.79 -42.96 -100.90
N ALA A 302 36.56 -43.32 -100.51
CA ALA A 302 35.71 -44.25 -101.26
C ALA A 302 35.34 -43.69 -102.64
N LYS A 303 34.95 -42.40 -102.73
CA LYS A 303 34.67 -41.73 -104.00
C LYS A 303 35.90 -41.64 -104.92
N THR A 304 37.10 -41.39 -104.38
CA THR A 304 38.34 -41.42 -105.18
C THR A 304 38.73 -42.83 -105.62
N TYR A 305 38.44 -43.86 -104.81
CA TYR A 305 38.72 -45.25 -105.15
C TYR A 305 37.79 -45.77 -106.25
N ASP A 306 36.50 -45.42 -106.19
CA ASP A 306 35.55 -45.73 -107.27
C ASP A 306 35.87 -44.95 -108.56
N GLY A 307 36.26 -43.68 -108.46
CA GLY A 307 36.73 -42.89 -109.61
C GLY A 307 38.04 -43.41 -110.23
N LEU A 308 38.92 -44.04 -109.44
CA LEU A 308 40.12 -44.73 -109.92
C LEU A 308 39.79 -46.07 -110.60
N LYS A 309 38.75 -46.76 -110.14
CA LYS A 309 38.27 -48.01 -110.75
C LYS A 309 37.60 -47.76 -112.10
N GLU A 310 36.82 -46.69 -112.24
CA GLU A 310 36.22 -46.30 -113.54
C GLU A 310 37.29 -45.88 -114.57
N LYS A 311 38.39 -45.25 -114.13
CA LYS A 311 39.50 -44.87 -115.04
C LYS A 311 40.47 -45.99 -115.40
N ALA A 312 40.48 -47.11 -114.67
CA ALA A 312 41.32 -48.27 -114.98
C ALA A 312 40.60 -49.36 -115.82
N GLY A 313 39.31 -49.18 -116.13
CA GLY A 313 38.47 -50.17 -116.84
C GLY A 313 38.34 -50.00 -118.36
N LEU A 314 38.94 -48.97 -118.97
CA LEU A 314 38.85 -48.74 -120.42
C LEU A 314 40.26 -48.56 -121.00
N GLY A 315 40.92 -49.69 -121.27
CA GLY A 315 42.20 -49.71 -121.96
C GLY A 315 42.87 -51.09 -121.98
N GLY A 316 42.24 -52.12 -122.56
CA GLY A 316 42.92 -53.39 -122.81
C GLY A 316 42.06 -54.55 -123.32
N LYS A 317 41.89 -54.58 -124.66
CA LYS A 317 41.34 -55.66 -125.51
C LYS A 317 39.82 -55.90 -125.49
#